data_AF-B6JEF5-F1
#
_entry.id   AF-B6JEF5-F1
#
_cell.length_a   1.000
_cell.length_b   1.000
_cell.length_c   1.000
_cell.angle_alpha   90.00
_cell.angle_beta   90.00
_cell.angle_gamma   90.00
#
_symmetry.space_group_name_H-M   'P 1'
#
loop_
_entity.id
_entity.type
_entity.pdbx_description
1 polymer ?
#
loop_
_entity_poly.entity_id
_entity_poly.type
_entity_poly.pdbx_seq_one_letter_code
_entity_poly.pdbx_strand_id
1 'polypeptide(L)' 'MTTKTYKPTAQYRVELSRVVKFDGLLLRGEITLTGEAIDRLIAREGADVVVSATKL' A
#
# COMPACT_ATOMS: atom_id res chain seq x y z
N MET A 1 -16.63 9.79 9.19
CA MET A 1 -16.03 10.29 7.93
C MET A 1 -14.61 9.76 7.88
N THR A 2 -14.32 8.72 7.08
CA THR A 2 -12.98 8.14 6.98
C THR A 2 -12.17 8.97 5.99
N THR A 3 -11.26 9.78 6.53
CA THR A 3 -10.25 10.52 5.76
C THR A 3 -9.41 9.49 5.00
N LYS A 4 -9.60 9.36 3.68
CA LYS A 4 -8.70 8.53 2.86
C LYS A 4 -7.32 9.18 2.87
N THR A 5 -6.36 8.54 3.52
CA THR A 5 -4.97 9.02 3.62
C THR A 5 -4.32 9.13 2.24
N TYR A 6 -4.73 8.28 1.28
CA TYR A 6 -4.16 8.24 -0.06
C TYR A 6 -5.19 8.58 -1.15
N LYS A 7 -4.79 9.37 -2.15
CA LYS A 7 -5.63 9.63 -3.33
C LYS A 7 -5.78 8.35 -4.15
N PRO A 8 -6.99 7.85 -4.42
CA PRO A 8 -7.22 6.50 -4.96
C PRO A 8 -6.59 6.29 -6.34
N THR A 9 -6.59 7.31 -7.19
CA THR A 9 -6.06 7.25 -8.56
C THR A 9 -4.59 7.65 -8.69
N ALA A 10 -3.97 8.15 -7.62
CA ALA A 10 -2.55 8.50 -7.64
C ALA A 10 -1.69 7.26 -7.40
N GLN A 11 -0.52 7.22 -8.04
CA GLN A 11 0.49 6.20 -7.80
C GLN A 11 1.41 6.64 -6.66
N TYR A 12 1.81 5.67 -5.85
CA TYR A 12 2.78 5.85 -4.80
C TYR A 12 3.79 4.71 -4.87
N ARG A 13 5.04 5.06 -4.62
CA ARG A 13 6.11 4.14 -4.30
C ARG A 13 5.99 3.76 -2.83
N VAL A 14 5.73 2.49 -2.59
CA VAL A 14 5.46 1.91 -1.28
C VAL A 14 6.58 0.97 -0.91
N GLU A 15 7.19 1.18 0.24
CA GLU A 15 8.15 0.25 0.82
C GLU A 15 7.43 -0.66 1.83
N LEU A 16 7.59 -1.97 1.66
CA LEU A 16 6.96 -2.97 2.51
C LEU A 16 7.91 -3.47 3.61
N SER A 17 7.40 -3.60 4.84
CA SER A 17 8.18 -4.08 5.99
C SER A 17 8.43 -5.58 5.95
N ARG A 18 7.57 -6.32 5.25
CA ARG A 18 7.62 -7.77 5.10
C ARG A 18 7.03 -8.20 3.77
N VAL A 19 7.24 -9.46 3.41
CA VAL A 19 6.55 -10.07 2.27
C VAL A 19 5.07 -10.20 2.61
N VAL A 20 4.20 -9.71 1.72
CA VAL A 20 2.74 -9.77 1.88
C VAL A 20 2.11 -10.41 0.66
N LYS A 21 1.02 -11.16 0.86
CA LYS A 21 0.27 -11.76 -0.25
C LYS A 21 -0.94 -10.89 -0.57
N PHE A 22 -0.86 -10.15 -1.66
CA PHE A 22 -1.90 -9.20 -2.08
C PHE A 22 -2.39 -9.55 -3.48
N ASP A 23 -3.71 -9.72 -3.64
CA ASP A 23 -4.36 -10.07 -4.91
C ASP A 23 -3.77 -11.31 -5.61
N GLY A 24 -3.30 -12.30 -4.83
CA GLY A 24 -2.67 -13.51 -5.35
C GLY A 24 -1.18 -13.36 -5.70
N LEU A 25 -0.63 -12.15 -5.63
CA LEU A 25 0.79 -11.86 -5.84
C LEU A 25 1.52 -11.74 -4.50
N LEU A 26 2.77 -12.21 -4.47
CA LEU A 26 3.68 -11.96 -3.34
C LEU A 26 4.41 -10.65 -3.59
N LEU A 27 4.09 -9.64 -2.78
CA LEU A 27 4.73 -8.33 -2.83
C LEU A 27 5.82 -8.25 -1.78
N ARG A 28 6.96 -7.64 -2.13
CA ARG A 28 8.10 -7.45 -1.23
C ARG A 28 8.93 -6.23 -1.62
N GLY A 29 9.57 -5.62 -0.63
CA GLY A 29 10.46 -4.48 -0.84
C GLY A 29 9.72 -3.25 -1.35
N GLU A 30 10.35 -2.49 -2.24
CA GLU A 30 9.77 -1.30 -2.86
C GLU A 30 8.90 -1.69 -4.07
N ILE A 31 7.64 -1.27 -4.06
CA ILE A 31 6.66 -1.53 -5.11
C ILE A 31 5.88 -0.26 -5.45
N THR A 32 5.23 -0.23 -6.60
CA THR A 32 4.31 0.86 -6.95
C THR A 32 2.87 0.40 -6.78
N LEU A 33 2.09 1.13 -5.98
CA LEU A 33 0.67 0.87 -5.74
C LEU A 33 -0.14 2.14 -5.95
N THR A 34 -1.41 1.97 -6.33
CA THR A 34 -2.36 3.08 -6.31
C THR A 34 -2.81 3.36 -4.88
N GLY A 35 -3.25 4.59 -4.59
CA GLY A 35 -3.76 4.91 -3.25
C GLY A 35 -4.89 3.98 -2.79
N GLU A 36 -5.73 3.52 -3.71
CA GLU A 36 -6.77 2.54 -3.38
C GLU A 36 -6.19 1.16 -3.04
N ALA A 37 -5.15 0.71 -3.75
CA ALA A 37 -4.49 -0.54 -3.43
C ALA A 37 -3.78 -0.46 -2.07
N ILE A 38 -3.24 0.71 -1.70
CA ILE A 38 -2.62 0.95 -0.39
C ILE A 38 -3.67 0.89 0.72
N ASP A 39 -4.81 1.58 0.55
CA ASP A 39 -5.92 1.50 1.51
C ASP A 39 -6.40 0.05 1.70
N ARG A 40 -6.52 -0.72 0.60
CA ARG A 40 -6.88 -2.14 0.65
C ARG A 40 -5.82 -3.00 1.32
N LEU A 41 -4.54 -2.74 1.06
CA LEU A 41 -3.43 -3.45 1.66
C LEU A 41 -3.41 -3.23 3.18
N ILE A 42 -3.53 -1.97 3.61
CA ILE A 42 -3.59 -1.57 5.02
C ILE A 42 -4.82 -2.19 5.70
N ALA A 43 -5.99 -2.17 5.06
CA ALA A 43 -7.21 -2.74 5.62
C ALA A 43 -7.12 -4.26 5.82
N ARG A 44 -6.32 -4.96 5.01
CA ARG A 44 -6.21 -6.42 5.02
C ARG A 44 -5.06 -6.92 5.90
N GLU A 45 -3.89 -6.32 5.76
CA GLU A 45 -2.65 -6.80 6.41
C GLU A 45 -2.23 -5.95 7.61
N GLY A 46 -2.85 -4.78 7.80
CA GLY A 46 -2.49 -3.79 8.82
C GLY A 46 -1.64 -2.65 8.26
N ALA A 47 -1.61 -1.51 8.96
CA ALA A 47 -0.79 -0.36 8.57
C ALA A 47 0.71 -0.61 8.76
N ASP A 48 1.11 -1.61 9.56
CA ASP A 48 2.51 -1.95 9.85
C ASP A 48 3.27 -2.47 8.62
N VAL A 49 2.53 -2.93 7.60
CA VAL A 49 3.15 -3.44 6.38
C VAL A 49 3.71 -2.34 5.49
N VAL A 50 3.22 -1.10 5.63
CA VAL A 50 3.67 0.05 4.84
C VAL A 50 4.70 0.83 5.66
N VAL A 51 5.98 0.70 5.30
CA VAL A 51 7.09 1.45 5.92
C VAL A 51 7.08 2.89 5.46
N SER A 52 6.89 3.10 4.16
CA SER A 52 6.84 4.42 3.54
C SER A 52 5.96 4.38 2.30
N ALA A 53 5.32 5.51 1.98
CA ALA A 53 4.50 5.69 0.79
C ALA A 53 4.73 7.09 0.21
N THR A 54 5.56 7.17 -0.83
CA THR A 54 5.93 8.41 -1.51
C THR A 54 5.13 8.55 -2.79
N LYS A 55 4.41 9.66 -2.95
CA LYS A 55 3.63 9.92 -4.17
C LYS A 55 4.55 10.13 -5.38
N LEU A 56 4.20 9.51 -6.50
CA LEU A 56 4.86 9.70 -7.80
C LEU A 56 4.19 10.79 -8.64
#